data_AF-A0A0Q4DX04-F1
#
_entry.id   AF-A0A0Q4DX04-F1
#
_cell.length_a   1.000
_cell.length_b   1.000
_cell.length_c   1.000
_cell.angle_alpha   90.00
_cell.angle_beta   90.00
_cell.angle_gamma   90.00
#
_symmetry.space_group_name_H-M   'P 1'
#
loop_
_entity.id
_entity.type
_entity.pdbx_description
1 polymer ?
#
loop_
_entity_poly.entity_id
_entity_poly.type
_entity_poly.pdbx_seq_one_letter_code
_entity_poly.pdbx_strand_id
1 'polypeptide(L)'
;MNKTINLAYFLICIIIITSCASNKSVQTNTDRENFNKQFFTNKLFYGAMKKKFKDKKEISILDSDHLITNKPVVYFNKEIKIGVSDNNSLENDLYAKYYIINSDLAYVVFWANSIEGISFIVVNSKQDKNKWNILDVTYRNTR
;
A
#
# COMPACT_ATOMS: atom_id res chain seq x y z
N MET A 1 -10.20 53.07 -14.91
CA MET A 1 -10.62 52.36 -13.68
C MET A 1 -10.94 50.87 -13.87
N ASN A 2 -10.65 50.23 -15.01
CA ASN A 2 -11.06 48.83 -15.29
C ASN A 2 -9.96 47.76 -15.17
N LYS A 3 -8.67 48.12 -15.11
CA LYS A 3 -7.57 47.14 -15.11
C LYS A 3 -7.36 46.45 -13.75
N THR A 4 -7.55 47.16 -12.65
CA THR A 4 -7.38 46.63 -11.27
C THR A 4 -8.49 45.65 -10.90
N ILE A 5 -9.72 45.90 -11.36
CA ILE A 5 -10.87 45.00 -11.12
C ILE A 5 -10.66 43.66 -11.83
N ASN A 6 -10.22 43.67 -13.10
CA ASN A 6 -9.93 42.44 -13.85
C ASN A 6 -8.77 41.62 -13.26
N LEU A 7 -7.76 42.27 -12.68
CA LEU A 7 -6.65 41.58 -12.02
C LEU A 7 -7.10 40.85 -10.74
N ALA A 8 -8.01 41.46 -9.97
CA ALA A 8 -8.55 40.88 -8.74
C ALA A 8 -9.42 39.64 -9.02
N TYR A 9 -10.28 39.70 -10.05
CA TYR A 9 -11.08 38.53 -10.46
C TYR A 9 -10.21 37.36 -10.93
N PHE A 10 -9.14 37.63 -11.66
CA PHE A 10 -8.21 36.59 -12.12
C PHE A 10 -7.48 35.91 -10.95
N LEU A 11 -7.04 36.69 -9.96
CA LEU A 11 -6.42 36.18 -8.72
C LEU A 11 -7.38 35.32 -7.88
N ILE A 12 -8.65 35.72 -7.76
CA ILE A 12 -9.66 34.96 -7.05
C ILE A 12 -9.93 33.62 -7.76
N CYS A 13 -9.98 33.59 -9.09
CA CYS A 13 -10.14 32.35 -9.85
C CYS A 13 -8.97 31.37 -9.63
N ILE A 14 -7.72 31.85 -9.55
CA ILE A 14 -6.55 31.00 -9.30
C ILE A 14 -6.63 30.34 -7.91
N ILE A 15 -7.04 31.09 -6.87
CA ILE A 15 -7.15 30.59 -5.49
C ILE A 15 -8.23 29.50 -5.37
N ILE A 16 -9.34 29.64 -6.10
CA ILE A 16 -10.43 28.65 -6.07
C ILE A 16 -9.98 27.35 -6.76
N ILE A 17 -9.20 27.43 -7.85
CA ILE A 17 -8.73 26.25 -8.60
C ILE A 17 -7.67 25.47 -7.80
N THR A 18 -6.77 26.15 -7.09
CA THR A 18 -5.72 25.46 -6.29
C THR A 18 -6.29 24.75 -5.06
N SER A 19 -7.40 25.23 -4.49
CA SER A 19 -8.06 24.61 -3.33
C SER A 19 -8.75 23.27 -3.67
N CYS A 20 -9.22 23.08 -4.91
CA CYS A 20 -9.84 21.81 -5.31
C CYS A 20 -8.83 20.68 -5.56
N ALA A 21 -7.57 21.00 -5.88
CA ALA A 21 -6.55 19.99 -6.19
C ALA A 21 -5.96 19.33 -4.93
N SER A 22 -5.89 20.02 -3.79
CA SER A 22 -5.25 19.51 -2.57
C SER A 22 -6.05 18.41 -1.86
N ASN A 23 -7.38 18.44 -1.95
CA ASN A 23 -8.23 17.50 -1.20
C ASN A 23 -8.16 16.06 -1.72
N LYS A 24 -7.88 15.86 -3.03
CA LYS A 24 -7.79 14.51 -3.60
C LYS A 24 -6.53 13.77 -3.15
N SER A 25 -5.38 14.46 -3.02
CA SER A 25 -4.11 13.81 -2.65
C SER A 25 -4.05 13.41 -1.18
N VAL A 26 -4.66 14.21 -0.30
CA VAL A 26 -4.73 13.90 1.14
C VAL A 26 -5.60 12.67 1.39
N GLN A 27 -6.77 12.59 0.75
CA GLN A 27 -7.69 11.47 0.89
C GLN A 27 -7.07 10.14 0.43
N THR A 28 -6.36 10.14 -0.72
CA THR A 28 -5.68 8.94 -1.24
C THR A 28 -4.59 8.42 -0.32
N ASN A 29 -3.89 9.30 0.39
CA ASN A 29 -2.85 8.89 1.35
C ASN A 29 -3.48 8.26 2.60
N THR A 30 -4.56 8.82 3.14
CA THR A 30 -5.26 8.27 4.29
C THR A 30 -5.87 6.91 4.00
N ASP A 31 -6.50 6.74 2.83
CA ASP A 31 -7.12 5.47 2.44
C ASP A 31 -6.06 4.37 2.24
N ARG A 32 -4.91 4.72 1.66
CA ARG A 32 -3.75 3.83 1.52
C ARG A 32 -3.17 3.43 2.88
N GLU A 33 -2.95 4.38 3.78
CA GLU A 33 -2.45 4.09 5.14
C GLU A 33 -3.40 3.16 5.91
N ASN A 34 -4.70 3.40 5.81
CA ASN A 34 -5.70 2.54 6.43
C ASN A 34 -5.69 1.13 5.83
N PHE A 35 -5.65 1.01 4.51
CA PHE A 35 -5.51 -0.27 3.82
C PHE A 35 -4.26 -1.03 4.28
N ASN A 36 -3.09 -0.38 4.24
CA ASN A 36 -1.82 -1.01 4.61
C ASN A 36 -1.82 -1.45 6.07
N LYS A 37 -2.30 -0.61 6.99
CA LYS A 37 -2.45 -0.98 8.40
C LYS A 37 -3.31 -2.22 8.57
N GLN A 38 -4.44 -2.31 7.88
CA GLN A 38 -5.33 -3.48 7.98
C GLN A 38 -4.73 -4.74 7.33
N PHE A 39 -4.09 -4.59 6.18
CA PHE A 39 -3.43 -5.68 5.47
C PHE A 39 -2.27 -6.28 6.28
N PHE A 40 -1.34 -5.44 6.75
CA PHE A 40 -0.15 -5.87 7.51
C PHE A 40 -0.43 -6.22 8.98
N THR A 41 -1.66 -6.07 9.46
CA THR A 41 -2.12 -6.60 10.76
C THR A 41 -2.99 -7.85 10.60
N ASN A 42 -3.30 -8.26 9.36
CA ASN A 42 -4.17 -9.40 9.09
C ASN A 42 -3.46 -10.72 9.42
N LYS A 43 -4.12 -11.58 10.21
CA LYS A 43 -3.58 -12.90 10.59
C LYS A 43 -3.32 -13.82 9.38
N LEU A 44 -4.16 -13.74 8.34
CA LEU A 44 -3.99 -14.53 7.12
C LEU A 44 -2.73 -14.12 6.34
N PHE A 45 -2.40 -12.83 6.32
CA PHE A 45 -1.16 -12.34 5.73
C PHE A 45 0.04 -13.00 6.44
N TYR A 46 0.12 -12.89 7.76
CA TYR A 46 1.22 -13.49 8.52
C TYR A 46 1.30 -15.02 8.38
N GLY A 47 0.16 -15.71 8.43
CA GLY A 47 0.11 -17.16 8.23
C GLY A 47 0.63 -17.56 6.86
N ALA A 48 0.33 -16.77 5.83
CA ALA A 48 0.78 -17.02 4.48
C ALA A 48 2.27 -16.72 4.29
N MET A 49 2.77 -15.60 4.84
CA MET A 49 4.18 -15.25 4.82
C MET A 49 5.02 -16.32 5.52
N LYS A 50 4.61 -16.76 6.72
CA LYS A 50 5.27 -17.86 7.45
C LYS A 50 5.21 -19.17 6.67
N LYS A 51 4.11 -19.49 6.00
CA LYS A 51 4.00 -20.72 5.20
C LYS A 51 4.96 -20.71 4.01
N LYS A 52 5.16 -19.55 3.37
CA LYS A 52 6.04 -19.40 2.21
C LYS A 52 7.51 -19.34 2.61
N PHE A 53 7.85 -18.59 3.66
CA PHE A 53 9.22 -18.32 4.11
C PHE A 53 9.50 -18.97 5.47
N LYS A 54 9.23 -20.27 5.59
CA LYS A 54 9.15 -21.04 6.86
C LYS A 54 10.27 -20.81 7.86
N ASP A 55 11.49 -20.58 7.38
CA ASP A 55 12.69 -20.48 8.21
C ASP A 55 13.04 -19.04 8.61
N LYS A 56 12.28 -18.05 8.10
CA LYS A 56 12.57 -16.64 8.31
C LYS A 56 11.76 -16.07 9.47
N LYS A 57 12.48 -15.50 10.44
CA LYS A 57 11.90 -14.69 11.53
C LYS A 57 11.74 -13.22 11.14
N GLU A 58 12.43 -12.80 10.10
CA GLU A 58 12.36 -11.47 9.52
C GLU A 58 12.27 -11.60 8.01
N ILE A 59 11.35 -10.86 7.40
CA ILE A 59 11.20 -10.71 5.96
C ILE A 59 11.30 -9.24 5.64
N SER A 60 12.23 -8.90 4.75
CA SER A 60 12.43 -7.56 4.20
C SER A 60 11.66 -7.41 2.89
N ILE A 61 10.94 -6.30 2.76
CA ILE A 61 10.18 -5.91 1.56
C ILE A 61 10.76 -4.60 1.05
N LEU A 62 11.22 -4.62 -0.20
CA LEU A 62 11.64 -3.43 -0.92
C LEU A 62 10.41 -2.69 -1.48
N ASP A 63 10.24 -1.45 -1.06
CA ASP A 63 9.16 -0.53 -1.46
C ASP A 63 9.73 0.70 -2.17
N SER A 64 10.46 0.49 -3.26
CA SER A 64 11.15 1.55 -4.03
C SER A 64 10.20 2.63 -4.56
N ASP A 65 8.94 2.28 -4.79
CA ASP A 65 7.91 3.16 -5.34
C ASP A 65 7.03 3.79 -4.23
N HIS A 66 7.36 3.56 -2.96
CA HIS A 66 6.59 4.03 -1.79
C HIS A 66 5.10 3.67 -1.84
N LEU A 67 4.77 2.47 -2.33
CA LEU A 67 3.39 1.98 -2.45
C LEU A 67 2.82 1.57 -1.09
N ILE A 68 3.67 1.12 -0.17
CA ILE A 68 3.29 0.72 1.18
C ILE A 68 3.46 1.89 2.15
N THR A 69 4.61 2.55 2.12
CA THR A 69 4.97 3.55 3.12
C THR A 69 5.91 4.62 2.56
N ASN A 70 5.79 5.83 3.08
CA ASN A 70 6.70 6.95 2.76
C ASN A 70 7.98 6.93 3.61
N LYS A 71 8.06 6.04 4.61
CA LYS A 71 9.22 5.90 5.51
C LYS A 71 9.39 4.45 5.94
N PRO A 72 10.62 4.00 6.28
CA PRO A 72 10.82 2.64 6.77
C PRO A 72 9.90 2.30 7.94
N VAL A 73 9.24 1.14 7.85
CA VAL A 73 8.30 0.67 8.86
C VAL A 73 8.50 -0.81 9.12
N VAL A 74 8.24 -1.22 10.36
CA VAL A 74 8.29 -2.61 10.77
C VAL A 74 6.91 -3.01 11.26
N TYR A 75 6.34 -4.04 10.64
CA TYR A 75 5.18 -4.74 11.15
C TYR A 75 5.63 -6.01 11.87
N PHE A 76 4.98 -6.35 12.96
CA PHE A 76 5.35 -7.53 13.75
C PHE A 76 4.09 -8.24 14.23
N ASN A 77 4.07 -9.55 14.06
CA ASN A 77 3.27 -10.42 14.90
C ASN A 77 4.23 -11.25 15.78
N LYS A 78 3.72 -11.91 16.83
CA LYS A 78 4.50 -12.68 17.79
C LYS A 78 5.52 -13.69 17.19
N GLU A 79 5.44 -14.00 15.90
CA GLU A 79 6.24 -15.03 15.22
C GLU A 79 7.18 -14.48 14.15
N ILE A 80 6.80 -13.42 13.43
CA ILE A 80 7.57 -12.89 12.29
C ILE A 80 7.53 -11.37 12.22
N LYS A 81 8.68 -10.80 11.86
CA LYS A 81 8.89 -9.37 11.60
C LYS A 81 8.87 -9.12 10.09
N ILE A 82 8.13 -8.11 9.66
CA ILE A 82 8.07 -7.66 8.28
C ILE A 82 8.62 -6.24 8.23
N GLY A 83 9.83 -6.09 7.70
CA GLY A 83 10.44 -4.79 7.44
C GLY A 83 10.06 -4.30 6.05
N VAL A 84 9.68 -3.04 5.93
CA VAL A 84 9.42 -2.40 4.64
C VAL A 84 10.29 -1.15 4.53
N SER A 85 11.08 -1.05 3.47
CA SER A 85 11.93 0.12 3.20
C SER A 85 12.16 0.33 1.71
N ASP A 86 12.49 1.55 1.34
CA ASP A 86 12.90 2.00 0.00
C ASP A 86 14.39 1.77 -0.30
N ASN A 87 15.19 1.43 0.71
CA ASN A 87 16.62 1.20 0.54
C ASN A 87 16.91 -0.13 -0.17
N ASN A 88 17.60 -0.01 -1.31
CA ASN A 88 18.14 -1.12 -2.11
C ASN A 88 19.33 -1.81 -1.41
N SER A 89 19.12 -2.39 -0.24
CA SER A 89 20.08 -3.37 0.29
C SER A 89 19.98 -4.67 -0.51
N LEU A 90 21.10 -5.38 -0.64
CA LEU A 90 21.16 -6.72 -1.26
C LEU A 90 20.43 -7.79 -0.41
N GLU A 91 19.93 -7.42 0.76
CA GLU A 91 19.31 -8.31 1.76
C GLU A 91 17.77 -8.30 1.68
N ASN A 92 17.18 -7.73 0.64
CA ASN A 92 15.74 -7.73 0.47
C ASN A 92 15.23 -9.10 0.04
N ASP A 93 14.27 -9.63 0.79
CA ASP A 93 13.66 -10.92 0.51
C ASP A 93 12.59 -10.83 -0.57
N LEU A 94 11.89 -9.69 -0.63
CA LEU A 94 10.74 -9.51 -1.50
C LEU A 94 10.68 -8.13 -2.13
N TYR A 95 10.24 -8.10 -3.38
CA TYR A 95 9.67 -6.94 -4.02
C TYR A 95 8.16 -6.93 -3.82
N ALA A 96 7.55 -5.75 -3.80
CA ALA A 96 6.11 -5.60 -3.65
C ALA A 96 5.48 -4.86 -4.84
N LYS A 97 4.22 -5.19 -5.13
CA LYS A 97 3.36 -4.38 -5.99
C LYS A 97 1.93 -4.42 -5.51
N TYR A 98 1.31 -3.25 -5.52
CA TYR A 98 -0.05 -3.03 -5.08
C TYR A 98 -0.89 -2.51 -6.22
N TYR A 99 -2.10 -3.06 -6.33
CA TYR A 99 -3.13 -2.54 -7.22
C TYR A 99 -4.44 -2.45 -6.45
N ILE A 100 -4.80 -1.25 -6.01
CA ILE A 100 -6.18 -0.98 -5.58
C ILE A 100 -6.99 -0.83 -6.87
N ILE A 101 -7.72 -1.89 -7.23
CA ILE A 101 -8.48 -1.94 -8.49
C ILE A 101 -9.66 -0.99 -8.42
N ASN A 102 -10.36 -0.97 -7.28
CA ASN A 102 -11.43 -0.02 -6.97
C ASN A 102 -11.63 0.09 -5.44
N SER A 103 -12.69 0.75 -4.98
CA SER A 103 -13.00 0.94 -3.55
C SER A 103 -13.21 -0.36 -2.78
N ASP A 104 -13.52 -1.45 -3.49
CA ASP A 104 -13.99 -2.71 -2.93
C ASP A 104 -12.98 -3.85 -3.12
N LEU A 105 -11.97 -3.67 -3.99
CA LEU A 105 -11.06 -4.73 -4.41
C LEU A 105 -9.63 -4.21 -4.57
N ALA A 106 -8.70 -4.93 -3.97
CA ALA A 106 -7.27 -4.74 -4.15
C ALA A 106 -6.56 -6.07 -4.40
N TYR A 107 -5.46 -6.00 -5.14
CA TYR A 107 -4.56 -7.09 -5.40
C TYR A 107 -3.16 -6.72 -4.93
N VAL A 108 -2.56 -7.59 -4.12
CA VAL A 108 -1.21 -7.40 -3.59
C VAL A 108 -0.36 -8.57 -4.02
N VAL A 109 0.82 -8.32 -4.54
CA VAL A 109 1.77 -9.37 -4.89
C VAL A 109 3.14 -9.05 -4.31
N PHE A 110 3.76 -10.08 -3.73
CA PHE A 110 5.16 -10.06 -3.34
C PHE A 110 5.90 -11.15 -4.09
N TRP A 111 7.13 -10.88 -4.50
CA TRP A 111 7.95 -11.87 -5.19
C TRP A 111 9.44 -11.74 -4.87
N ALA A 112 10.14 -12.86 -4.92
CA ALA A 112 11.59 -12.96 -4.76
C ALA A 112 12.20 -13.54 -6.04
N ASN A 113 13.24 -12.88 -6.58
CA ASN A 113 14.14 -13.37 -7.63
C ASN A 113 13.49 -14.33 -8.65
N SER A 114 12.41 -13.87 -9.31
CA SER A 114 11.68 -14.50 -10.43
C SER A 114 11.07 -15.90 -10.24
N ILE A 115 11.30 -16.58 -9.11
CA ILE A 115 10.93 -17.99 -8.91
C ILE A 115 9.83 -18.16 -7.87
N GLU A 116 9.74 -17.25 -6.91
CA GLU A 116 8.82 -17.36 -5.79
C GLU A 116 7.92 -16.14 -5.68
N GLY A 117 6.61 -16.37 -5.65
CA GLY A 117 5.62 -15.32 -5.49
C GLY A 117 4.53 -15.70 -4.51
N ILE A 118 3.93 -14.70 -3.91
CA ILE A 118 2.71 -14.81 -3.14
C ILE A 118 1.82 -13.63 -3.50
N SER A 119 0.54 -13.92 -3.76
CA SER A 119 -0.44 -12.89 -4.07
C SER A 119 -1.69 -13.02 -3.24
N PHE A 120 -2.30 -11.87 -2.98
CA PHE A 120 -3.46 -11.72 -2.13
C PHE A 120 -4.56 -11.01 -2.91
N ILE A 121 -5.77 -11.57 -2.87
CA ILE A 121 -6.98 -10.86 -3.24
C ILE A 121 -7.58 -10.30 -1.95
N VAL A 122 -7.73 -8.98 -1.89
CA VAL A 122 -8.21 -8.26 -0.71
C VAL A 122 -9.50 -7.54 -1.06
N VAL A 123 -10.53 -7.73 -0.26
CA VAL A 123 -11.85 -7.14 -0.47
C VAL A 123 -12.22 -6.21 0.67
N ASN A 124 -12.84 -5.09 0.35
CA ASN A 124 -13.41 -4.18 1.34
C ASN A 124 -14.83 -4.64 1.70
N SER A 125 -15.05 -5.00 2.95
CA SER A 125 -16.37 -5.42 3.42
C SER A 125 -17.30 -4.22 3.52
N LYS A 126 -18.38 -4.24 2.73
CA LYS A 126 -19.47 -3.25 2.87
C LYS A 126 -20.27 -3.44 4.16
N GLN A 127 -20.25 -4.64 4.75
CA GLN A 127 -20.92 -4.94 6.01
C GLN A 127 -20.12 -4.45 7.21
N ASP A 128 -18.80 -4.65 7.19
CA ASP A 128 -17.88 -4.19 8.24
C ASP A 128 -17.20 -2.89 7.81
N LYS A 129 -17.93 -1.76 7.89
CA LYS A 129 -17.48 -0.36 7.68
C LYS A 129 -15.98 -0.19 7.31
N ASN A 130 -15.66 -0.22 6.01
CA ASN A 130 -14.32 0.05 5.47
C ASN A 130 -13.21 -0.90 5.98
N LYS A 131 -13.56 -2.16 6.24
CA LYS A 131 -12.61 -3.20 6.65
C LYS A 131 -12.16 -4.04 5.45
N TRP A 132 -10.87 -3.97 5.16
CA TRP A 132 -10.18 -4.80 4.19
C TRP A 132 -9.89 -6.18 4.76
N ASN A 133 -10.33 -7.21 4.05
CA ASN A 133 -10.15 -8.61 4.41
C ASN A 133 -9.47 -9.36 3.27
N ILE A 134 -8.54 -10.25 3.60
CA ILE A 134 -7.92 -11.15 2.63
C ILE A 134 -8.92 -12.25 2.30
N LEU A 135 -9.35 -12.30 1.04
CA LEU A 135 -10.28 -13.29 0.52
C LEU A 135 -9.54 -14.55 0.02
N ASP A 136 -8.45 -14.34 -0.71
CA ASP A 136 -7.67 -15.43 -1.28
C ASP A 136 -6.17 -15.19 -1.15
N VAL A 137 -5.43 -16.30 -1.04
CA VAL A 137 -3.97 -16.34 -1.01
C VAL A 137 -3.49 -17.37 -2.01
N THR A 138 -2.85 -16.90 -3.08
CA THR A 138 -2.25 -17.75 -4.09
C THR A 138 -0.72 -17.76 -3.92
N TYR A 139 -0.15 -18.96 -3.86
CA TYR A 139 1.30 -19.16 -3.85
C TYR A 139 1.75 -19.51 -5.27
N ARG A 140 2.77 -18.82 -5.77
CA ARG A 140 3.39 -19.12 -7.06
C ARG A 140 4.81 -19.65 -6.81
N ASN A 141 5.11 -20.73 -7.50
CA ASN A 141 6.48 -21.15 -7.81
C ASN A 141 6.55 -21.28 -9.32
N THR A 142 7.35 -20.46 -9.97
CA THR A 142 7.68 -20.58 -11.38
C THR A 142 8.84 -21.56 -11.49
N ARG A 143 8.51 -22.85 -11.53
CA ARG A 143 9.40 -23.94 -11.98
C ARG A 143 8.86 -24.49 -13.28
#